data_AF-A0A4V2FXJ0-F1
#
_entry.id   AF-A0A4V2FXJ0-F1
#
_cell.length_a   1.000
_cell.length_b   1.000
_cell.length_c   1.000
_cell.angle_alpha   90.00
_cell.angle_beta   90.00
_cell.angle_gamma   90.00
#
_symmetry.space_group_name_H-M   'P 1'
#
loop_
_entity.id
_entity.type
_entity.pdbx_description
1 polymer ?
#
loop_
_entity_poly.entity_id
_entity_poly.type
_entity_poly.pdbx_seq_one_letter_code
_entity_poly.pdbx_strand_id
1 'polypeptide(L)'
;MTDLQDLLRATAAEGSNTVDLAEDAVANRIRHRRTRSQRLTVVGTALVAAAVIAGTTWAVHPGDGHPPTASGPSAAAVPPRIVTSDYAGPSGMEALLVATLTADANGCVRAQAGQSEVTLVWPRGYTVRGDSQSFEILDAIGKVVARSGVRISIGGGGADRFQNTWTGRECATGGRLWMVGGISARR
;
A
#
# COMPACT_ATOMS: atom_id res chain seq x y z
N MET A 1 22.09 -56.92 -26.94
CA MET A 1 22.55 -56.37 -25.64
C MET A 1 22.98 -54.95 -25.90
N THR A 2 22.07 -54.00 -25.71
CA THR A 2 22.35 -52.56 -25.86
C THR A 2 23.11 -52.10 -24.62
N ASP A 3 24.29 -51.54 -24.85
CA ASP A 3 25.24 -51.13 -23.82
C ASP A 3 24.69 -49.91 -23.06
N LEU A 4 24.80 -49.95 -21.74
CA LEU A 4 24.36 -48.88 -20.84
C LEU A 4 25.12 -47.57 -21.13
N GLN A 5 26.30 -47.67 -21.73
CA GLN A 5 27.08 -46.52 -22.20
C GLN A 5 26.46 -45.82 -23.42
N ASP A 6 25.78 -46.54 -24.32
CA ASP A 6 25.11 -45.92 -25.47
C ASP A 6 23.87 -45.14 -25.05
N LEU A 7 23.14 -45.62 -24.06
CA LEU A 7 22.01 -44.89 -23.47
C LEU A 7 22.46 -43.63 -22.70
N LEU A 8 23.61 -43.68 -22.03
CA LEU A 8 24.17 -42.52 -21.34
C LEU A 8 24.75 -41.47 -22.30
N ARG A 9 25.32 -41.88 -23.45
CA ARG A 9 25.76 -40.92 -24.48
C ARG A 9 24.60 -40.28 -25.23
N ALA A 10 23.53 -41.03 -25.52
CA ALA A 10 22.33 -40.47 -26.14
C ALA A 10 21.69 -39.41 -25.22
N THR A 11 21.54 -39.70 -23.93
CA THR A 11 20.96 -38.76 -22.96
C THR A 11 21.85 -37.54 -22.66
N ALA A 12 23.18 -37.68 -22.76
CA ALA A 12 24.10 -36.55 -22.61
C ALA A 12 24.12 -35.62 -23.85
N ALA A 13 23.80 -36.13 -25.04
CA ALA A 13 23.69 -35.29 -26.26
C ALA A 13 22.37 -34.51 -26.33
N GLU A 14 21.31 -34.97 -25.66
CA GLU A 14 20.00 -34.31 -25.61
C GLU A 14 19.86 -33.26 -24.48
N GLY A 15 20.86 -33.15 -23.61
CA GLY A 15 20.89 -32.22 -22.47
C GLY A 15 21.44 -30.81 -22.78
N SER A 16 21.72 -30.47 -24.04
CA SER A 16 22.20 -29.15 -24.45
C SER A 16 21.09 -28.33 -25.13
N ASN A 17 19.94 -28.21 -24.49
CA ASN A 17 19.01 -27.11 -24.79
C ASN A 17 19.48 -25.89 -24.00
N THR A 18 20.50 -25.21 -24.52
CA THR A 18 20.81 -23.84 -24.13
C THR A 18 19.60 -22.99 -24.46
N VAL A 19 18.80 -22.68 -23.45
CA VAL A 19 17.80 -21.62 -23.57
C VAL A 19 18.60 -20.33 -23.67
N ASP A 20 18.82 -19.88 -24.90
CA ASP A 20 19.30 -18.55 -25.22
C ASP A 20 18.18 -17.56 -24.85
N LEU A 21 18.05 -17.33 -23.54
CA LEU A 21 17.22 -16.26 -23.02
C LEU A 21 17.95 -14.97 -23.39
N ALA A 22 17.53 -14.40 -24.52
CA ALA A 22 17.95 -13.10 -24.98
C ALA A 22 17.71 -12.02 -23.90
N GLU A 23 18.65 -11.88 -22.96
CA GLU A 23 18.75 -10.76 -22.02
C GLU A 23 18.79 -9.43 -22.79
N ASP A 24 19.38 -9.44 -23.99
CA ASP A 24 19.44 -8.28 -24.88
C ASP A 24 18.06 -7.86 -25.43
N ALA A 25 17.11 -8.78 -25.59
CA ALA A 25 15.77 -8.45 -26.08
C ALA A 25 14.90 -7.82 -24.98
N VAL A 26 15.08 -8.23 -23.72
CA VAL A 26 14.33 -7.69 -22.57
C VAL A 26 14.90 -6.32 -22.17
N ALA A 27 16.24 -6.17 -22.17
CA ALA A 27 16.89 -4.90 -21.89
C ALA A 27 16.52 -3.82 -22.92
N ASN A 28 16.41 -4.18 -24.21
CA ASN A 28 16.03 -3.25 -25.26
C ASN A 28 14.55 -2.79 -25.15
N ARG A 29 13.66 -3.67 -24.66
CA ARG A 29 12.23 -3.33 -24.46
C ARG A 29 11.99 -2.37 -23.28
N ILE A 30 12.80 -2.48 -22.22
CA ILE A 30 12.74 -1.57 -21.06
C ILE A 30 13.28 -0.20 -21.43
N ARG A 31 14.34 -0.14 -22.24
CA ARG A 31 14.96 1.14 -22.66
C ARG A 31 14.09 1.92 -23.64
N HIS A 32 13.36 1.24 -24.54
CA HIS A 32 12.51 1.91 -25.53
C HIS A 32 11.24 2.58 -24.98
N ARG A 33 10.72 2.12 -23.83
CA ARG A 33 9.55 2.76 -23.20
C ARG A 33 9.88 4.10 -22.55
N ARG A 34 11.13 4.35 -22.18
CA ARG A 34 11.53 5.56 -21.44
C ARG A 34 11.78 6.78 -22.33
N THR A 35 12.11 6.58 -23.61
CA THR A 35 12.45 7.67 -24.53
C THR A 35 11.25 8.26 -25.28
N ARG A 36 10.09 7.60 -25.30
CA ARG A 36 8.90 8.10 -26.02
C ARG A 36 7.97 8.99 -25.20
N SER A 37 8.18 9.12 -23.88
CA SER A 37 7.31 9.90 -22.99
C SER A 37 7.83 11.29 -22.63
N GLN A 38 8.95 11.75 -23.22
CA GLN A 38 9.57 13.05 -22.89
C GLN A 38 9.48 14.10 -24.02
N ARG A 39 8.43 14.06 -24.85
CA ARG A 39 8.15 15.16 -25.78
C ARG A 39 6.67 15.52 -25.78
N LEU A 40 6.25 16.26 -24.76
CA LEU A 40 5.21 17.30 -24.92
C LEU A 40 5.62 18.51 -24.09
N THR A 41 6.28 19.43 -24.80
CA THR A 41 6.73 20.74 -24.38
C THR A 41 5.53 21.65 -24.10
N VAL A 42 5.66 22.43 -23.04
CA VAL A 42 4.86 23.59 -22.64
C VAL A 42 4.58 24.55 -23.81
N VAL A 43 3.29 24.75 -24.14
CA VAL A 43 2.67 25.92 -24.82
C VAL A 43 1.17 25.76 -24.53
N GLY A 44 0.33 26.69 -24.10
CA GLY A 44 0.39 28.13 -23.88
C GLY A 44 -1.04 28.61 -23.57
N THR A 45 -1.13 29.88 -23.16
CA THR A 45 -2.33 30.74 -23.10
C THR A 45 -3.42 30.40 -22.08
N ALA A 46 -3.40 31.18 -20.99
CA ALA A 46 -4.53 31.45 -20.12
C ALA A 46 -5.69 32.07 -20.91
N LEU A 47 -6.89 31.51 -20.76
CA LEU A 47 -8.14 32.20 -21.05
C LEU A 47 -8.78 32.60 -19.73
N VAL A 48 -8.73 33.91 -19.48
CA VAL A 48 -9.48 34.59 -18.44
C VAL A 48 -10.96 34.54 -18.84
N ALA A 49 -11.76 33.75 -18.14
CA ALA A 49 -13.20 33.84 -18.20
C ALA A 49 -13.69 34.67 -17.00
N ALA A 50 -13.91 35.96 -17.23
CA ALA A 50 -14.66 36.81 -16.33
C ALA A 50 -16.14 36.42 -16.41
N ALA A 51 -16.63 35.67 -15.43
CA ALA A 51 -18.05 35.47 -15.23
C ALA A 51 -18.52 36.36 -14.07
N VAL A 52 -19.15 37.47 -14.44
CA VAL A 52 -19.94 38.33 -13.56
C VAL A 52 -21.13 37.52 -13.08
N ILE A 53 -21.19 37.17 -11.79
CA ILE A 53 -22.43 36.72 -11.17
C ILE A 53 -22.94 37.87 -10.31
N ALA A 54 -24.02 38.47 -10.83
CA ALA A 54 -24.85 39.45 -10.19
C ALA A 54 -25.43 38.93 -8.86
N GLY A 55 -25.68 39.86 -7.96
CA GLY A 55 -25.86 39.62 -6.54
C GLY A 55 -27.12 38.86 -6.12
N THR A 56 -27.06 38.39 -4.88
CA THR A 56 -28.16 38.47 -3.92
C THR A 56 -27.59 38.89 -2.58
N THR A 57 -27.86 40.13 -2.17
CA THR A 57 -27.61 40.62 -0.82
C THR A 57 -28.71 40.05 0.08
N TRP A 58 -28.41 38.98 0.82
CA TRP A 58 -29.27 38.59 1.93
C TRP A 58 -28.86 39.43 3.14
N ALA A 59 -29.76 40.33 3.53
CA ALA A 59 -29.65 41.08 4.77
C ALA A 59 -29.66 40.10 5.94
N VAL A 60 -28.52 39.93 6.61
CA VAL A 60 -28.44 39.21 7.88
C VAL A 60 -28.99 40.14 8.95
N HIS A 61 -30.16 39.80 9.47
CA HIS A 61 -30.73 40.37 10.68
C HIS A 61 -29.77 40.06 11.85
N PRO A 62 -29.34 41.03 12.68
CA PRO A 62 -28.65 40.73 13.92
C PRO A 62 -29.72 40.28 14.94
N GLY A 63 -30.05 38.99 14.89
CA GLY A 63 -30.80 38.33 15.95
C GLY A 63 -29.81 37.87 17.01
N ASP A 64 -29.87 38.47 18.19
CA ASP A 64 -29.25 37.97 19.41
C ASP A 64 -29.73 36.55 19.70
N GLY A 65 -28.95 35.57 19.25
CA GLY A 65 -29.23 34.15 19.41
C GLY A 65 -27.91 33.41 19.56
N HIS A 66 -27.62 33.00 20.79
CA HIS A 66 -26.47 32.18 21.15
C HIS A 66 -26.22 31.05 20.13
N PRO A 67 -25.00 30.89 19.57
CA PRO A 67 -24.67 29.63 18.94
C PRO A 67 -24.68 28.56 20.04
N PRO A 68 -25.40 27.43 19.90
CA PRO A 68 -25.25 26.34 20.84
C PRO A 68 -23.80 25.89 20.77
N THR A 69 -23.07 26.11 21.86
CA THR A 69 -21.75 25.50 22.06
C THR A 69 -22.01 24.02 22.28
N ALA A 70 -22.16 23.27 21.19
CA ALA A 70 -22.17 21.82 21.22
C ALA A 70 -20.71 21.34 21.29
N SER A 71 -20.02 21.68 22.39
CA SER A 71 -18.84 20.93 22.83
C SER A 71 -19.36 19.77 23.66
N GLY A 72 -20.03 18.82 22.99
CA GLY A 72 -20.13 17.47 23.54
C GLY A 72 -18.70 16.95 23.75
N PRO A 73 -18.45 16.12 24.77
CA PRO A 73 -17.15 15.49 24.92
C PRO A 73 -16.83 14.77 23.61
N SER A 74 -15.88 15.31 22.85
CA SER A 74 -15.23 14.56 21.78
C SER A 74 -14.62 13.37 22.50
N ALA A 75 -15.30 12.22 22.42
CA ALA A 75 -14.78 10.96 22.95
C ALA A 75 -13.36 10.88 22.44
N ALA A 76 -12.38 10.87 23.35
CA ALA A 76 -10.98 11.03 23.01
C ALA A 76 -10.65 10.04 21.88
N ALA A 77 -10.30 10.58 20.72
CA ALA A 77 -10.13 9.79 19.52
C ALA A 77 -9.00 8.78 19.77
N VAL A 78 -9.29 7.49 19.62
CA VAL A 78 -8.30 6.43 19.91
C VAL A 78 -7.22 6.48 18.83
N PRO A 79 -5.94 6.70 19.19
CA PRO A 79 -4.88 6.80 18.20
C PRO A 79 -4.63 5.43 17.57
N PRO A 80 -4.50 5.37 16.23
CA PRO A 80 -4.22 4.13 15.52
C PRO A 80 -2.79 3.66 15.80
N ARG A 81 -2.59 2.35 15.80
CA ARG A 81 -1.31 1.69 16.03
C ARG A 81 -1.10 0.59 15.00
N ILE A 82 0.16 0.43 14.58
CA ILE A 82 0.57 -0.58 13.61
C ILE A 82 1.65 -1.48 14.20
N VAL A 83 1.70 -2.72 13.71
CA VAL A 83 2.83 -3.61 13.93
C VAL A 83 3.94 -3.24 12.95
N THR A 84 5.16 -3.06 13.44
CA THR A 84 6.32 -2.86 12.57
C THR A 84 7.40 -3.92 12.83
N SER A 85 8.03 -4.37 11.74
CA SER A 85 9.19 -5.24 11.81
C SER A 85 10.46 -4.46 12.13
N ASP A 86 11.52 -5.19 12.42
CA ASP A 86 12.88 -4.69 12.56
C ASP A 86 13.58 -4.46 11.21
N TYR A 87 12.99 -4.88 10.09
CA TYR A 87 13.53 -4.76 8.75
C TYR A 87 12.91 -3.60 7.99
N ALA A 88 13.73 -2.79 7.31
CA ALA A 88 13.28 -1.58 6.62
C ALA A 88 12.80 -1.80 5.18
N GLY A 89 13.09 -2.98 4.59
CA GLY A 89 12.69 -3.31 3.23
C GLY A 89 11.32 -4.02 3.16
N PRO A 90 10.76 -4.15 1.95
CA PRO A 90 9.57 -4.97 1.73
C PRO A 90 9.85 -6.45 2.01
N SER A 91 8.81 -7.22 2.30
CA SER A 91 8.87 -8.69 2.31
C SER A 91 9.40 -9.23 0.96
N GLY A 92 10.30 -10.23 1.00
CA GLY A 92 10.84 -10.89 -0.20
C GLY A 92 9.94 -11.98 -0.81
N MET A 93 8.89 -12.41 -0.08
CA MET A 93 7.82 -13.22 -0.64
C MET A 93 6.77 -12.28 -1.24
N GLU A 94 6.33 -12.52 -2.47
CA GLU A 94 5.39 -11.64 -3.20
C GLU A 94 4.11 -12.41 -3.56
N ALA A 95 3.24 -12.58 -2.58
CA ALA A 95 1.84 -12.88 -2.76
C ALA A 95 1.01 -11.58 -2.71
N LEU A 96 -0.19 -11.60 -3.29
CA LEU A 96 -1.07 -10.43 -3.33
C LEU A 96 -2.19 -10.57 -2.30
N LEU A 97 -2.22 -9.65 -1.33
CA LEU A 97 -3.33 -9.44 -0.41
C LEU A 97 -4.16 -8.24 -0.86
N VAL A 98 -5.44 -8.47 -1.16
CA VAL A 98 -6.40 -7.38 -1.40
C VAL A 98 -7.24 -7.19 -0.14
N ALA A 99 -7.15 -6.01 0.48
CA ALA A 99 -7.79 -5.76 1.76
C ALA A 99 -8.24 -4.31 1.90
N THR A 100 -9.11 -4.06 2.88
CA THR A 100 -9.44 -2.72 3.36
C THR A 100 -8.87 -2.53 4.76
N LEU A 101 -8.24 -1.38 5.03
CA LEU A 101 -7.71 -1.09 6.36
C LEU A 101 -8.80 -0.57 7.29
N THR A 102 -8.86 -1.15 8.48
CA THR A 102 -9.73 -0.75 9.59
C THR A 102 -8.90 -0.68 10.87
N ALA A 103 -9.42 -0.05 11.93
CA ALA A 103 -8.85 -0.15 13.27
C ALA A 103 -9.86 -0.80 14.20
N ASP A 104 -9.38 -1.64 15.13
CA ASP A 104 -10.22 -2.21 16.18
C ASP A 104 -10.47 -1.19 17.31
N ALA A 105 -11.25 -1.61 18.32
CA ALA A 105 -11.59 -0.75 19.46
C ALA A 105 -10.36 -0.29 20.29
N ASN A 106 -9.23 -0.98 20.16
CA ASN A 106 -7.97 -0.63 20.81
C ASN A 106 -7.07 0.23 19.89
N GLY A 107 -7.56 0.62 18.71
CA GLY A 107 -6.80 1.37 17.72
C GLY A 107 -5.80 0.52 16.93
N CYS A 108 -5.81 -0.81 17.05
CA CYS A 108 -4.90 -1.64 16.27
C CYS A 108 -5.38 -1.72 14.83
N VAL A 109 -4.51 -1.33 13.89
CA VAL A 109 -4.82 -1.37 12.46
C VAL A 109 -4.79 -2.79 11.94
N ARG A 110 -5.83 -3.15 11.20
CA ARG A 110 -6.13 -4.48 10.68
C ARG A 110 -6.47 -4.39 9.20
N ALA A 111 -6.19 -5.48 8.49
CA ALA A 111 -6.54 -5.61 7.08
C ALA A 111 -7.68 -6.63 6.93
N GLN A 112 -8.84 -6.14 6.50
CA GLN A 112 -9.98 -6.99 6.18
C GLN A 112 -9.86 -7.51 4.75
N ALA A 113 -9.62 -8.82 4.61
CA ALA A 113 -9.50 -9.52 3.34
C ALA A 113 -10.63 -10.55 3.19
N GLY A 114 -11.73 -10.15 2.54
CA GLY A 114 -12.94 -10.96 2.47
C GLY A 114 -13.56 -11.16 3.85
N GLN A 115 -13.72 -12.41 4.28
CA GLN A 115 -14.21 -12.76 5.64
C GLN A 115 -13.08 -12.92 6.67
N SER A 116 -11.83 -12.69 6.27
CA SER A 116 -10.68 -12.83 7.17
C SER A 116 -10.10 -11.49 7.57
N GLU A 117 -9.68 -11.42 8.82
CA GLU A 117 -8.88 -10.33 9.35
C GLU A 117 -7.40 -10.74 9.41
N VAL A 118 -6.53 -9.83 9.01
CA VAL A 118 -5.08 -10.05 8.96
C VAL A 118 -4.36 -8.88 9.61
N THR A 119 -3.36 -9.18 10.41
CA THR A 119 -2.47 -8.17 11.00
C THR A 119 -1.34 -7.88 10.03
N LEU A 120 -1.23 -6.63 9.59
CA LEU A 120 -0.14 -6.19 8.74
C LEU A 120 1.09 -5.89 9.58
N VAL A 121 2.21 -6.50 9.22
CA VAL A 121 3.54 -6.24 9.76
C VAL A 121 4.25 -5.33 8.78
N TRP A 122 4.30 -4.04 9.09
CA TRP A 122 4.87 -3.01 8.23
C TRP A 122 6.39 -2.99 8.32
N PRO A 123 7.13 -2.60 7.27
CA PRO A 123 8.56 -2.36 7.38
C PRO A 123 8.87 -1.29 8.42
N ARG A 124 10.07 -1.36 9.00
CA ARG A 124 10.59 -0.36 9.91
C ARG A 124 10.54 1.04 9.28
N GLY A 125 10.11 2.02 10.05
CA GLY A 125 10.02 3.42 9.63
C GLY A 125 8.63 3.83 9.13
N TYR A 126 7.76 2.87 8.84
CA TYR A 126 6.36 3.17 8.55
C TYR A 126 5.67 3.70 9.82
N THR A 127 4.74 4.62 9.62
CA THR A 127 3.97 5.25 10.70
C THR A 127 2.49 5.32 10.32
N VAL A 128 1.65 5.56 11.32
CA VAL A 128 0.21 5.80 11.14
C VAL A 128 -0.16 7.11 11.82
N ARG A 129 -1.07 7.88 11.20
CA ARG A 129 -1.62 9.12 11.77
C ARG A 129 -3.13 9.18 11.60
N GLY A 130 -3.79 9.93 12.47
CA GLY A 130 -5.25 10.08 12.49
C GLY A 130 -5.83 9.45 13.75
N ASP A 131 -7.03 8.89 13.62
CA ASP A 131 -7.76 8.20 14.68
C ASP A 131 -8.27 6.83 14.19
N SER A 132 -8.96 6.08 15.06
CA SER A 132 -9.49 4.76 14.72
C SER A 132 -10.57 4.76 13.63
N GLN A 133 -11.20 5.90 13.33
CA GLN A 133 -12.22 6.03 12.27
C GLN A 133 -11.59 6.45 10.94
N SER A 134 -10.60 7.35 10.98
CA SER A 134 -9.95 7.92 9.82
C SER A 134 -8.44 8.02 10.03
N PHE A 135 -7.68 7.19 9.31
CA PHE A 135 -6.22 7.17 9.42
C PHE A 135 -5.53 6.98 8.08
N GLU A 136 -4.27 7.42 8.03
CA GLU A 136 -3.37 7.24 6.91
C GLU A 136 -2.12 6.50 7.36
N ILE A 137 -1.65 5.58 6.52
CA ILE A 137 -0.35 4.92 6.70
C ILE A 137 0.67 5.65 5.84
N LEU A 138 1.80 5.98 6.45
CA LEU A 138 2.91 6.65 5.82
C LEU A 138 4.11 5.71 5.77
N ASP A 139 4.83 5.74 4.65
CA ASP A 139 6.11 5.07 4.55
C ASP A 139 7.21 5.80 5.34
N ALA A 140 8.43 5.26 5.31
CA ALA A 140 9.58 5.80 6.03
C ALA A 140 9.99 7.23 5.63
N ILE A 141 9.53 7.74 4.48
CA ILE A 141 9.79 9.11 4.04
C ILE A 141 8.58 10.04 4.25
N GLY A 142 7.54 9.56 4.93
CA GLY A 142 6.34 10.34 5.23
C GLY A 142 5.34 10.43 4.05
N LYS A 143 5.48 9.60 3.02
CA LYS A 143 4.50 9.55 1.94
C LYS A 143 3.34 8.65 2.32
N VAL A 144 2.11 9.12 2.11
CA VAL A 144 0.89 8.33 2.31
C VAL A 144 0.85 7.18 1.30
N VAL A 145 0.77 5.95 1.80
CA VAL A 145 0.72 4.71 0.99
C VAL A 145 -0.62 3.99 1.10
N ALA A 146 -1.38 4.22 2.18
CA ALA A 146 -2.70 3.65 2.37
C ALA A 146 -3.58 4.56 3.25
N ARG A 147 -4.89 4.39 3.12
CA ARG A 147 -5.90 5.09 3.91
C ARG A 147 -6.92 4.10 4.45
N SER A 148 -7.48 4.39 5.63
CA SER A 148 -8.58 3.60 6.19
C SER A 148 -9.79 3.60 5.24
N GLY A 149 -10.55 2.50 5.24
CA GLY A 149 -11.74 2.35 4.41
C GLY A 149 -11.51 2.17 2.90
N VAL A 150 -10.30 2.45 2.39
CA VAL A 150 -9.95 2.27 0.97
C VAL A 150 -9.45 0.85 0.73
N ARG A 151 -9.96 0.21 -0.33
CA ARG A 151 -9.46 -1.09 -0.78
C ARG A 151 -8.09 -0.93 -1.44
N ILE A 152 -7.11 -1.67 -0.95
CA ILE A 152 -5.71 -1.63 -1.41
C ILE A 152 -5.22 -3.02 -1.82
N SER A 153 -4.23 -3.03 -2.70
CA SER A 153 -3.48 -4.21 -3.12
C SER A 153 -2.10 -4.17 -2.47
N ILE A 154 -1.81 -5.16 -1.63
CA ILE A 154 -0.60 -5.26 -0.81
C ILE A 154 0.16 -6.51 -1.23
N GLY A 155 1.36 -6.33 -1.74
CA GLY A 155 2.34 -7.42 -1.90
C GLY A 155 2.84 -7.92 -0.55
N GLY A 156 3.65 -8.96 -0.57
CA GLY A 156 4.28 -9.50 0.64
C GLY A 156 3.93 -10.95 0.92
N GLY A 157 4.03 -11.37 2.19
CA GLY A 157 3.88 -12.78 2.53
C GLY A 157 3.44 -13.03 3.97
N GLY A 158 2.88 -14.21 4.19
CA GLY A 158 2.50 -14.64 5.53
C GLY A 158 3.71 -14.79 6.45
N ALA A 159 3.51 -14.57 7.74
CA ALA A 159 4.47 -14.92 8.78
C ALA A 159 3.83 -15.89 9.77
N ASP A 160 4.55 -16.96 10.10
CA ASP A 160 4.03 -18.01 10.99
C ASP A 160 3.94 -17.56 12.44
N ARG A 161 4.81 -16.62 12.84
CA ARG A 161 4.89 -16.12 14.22
C ARG A 161 5.33 -14.67 14.29
N PHE A 162 4.91 -14.01 15.37
CA PHE A 162 5.40 -12.69 15.73
C PHE A 162 6.82 -12.79 16.29
N GLN A 163 7.72 -11.94 15.80
CA GLN A 163 9.12 -11.93 16.26
C GLN A 163 9.32 -10.98 17.44
N ASN A 164 10.21 -11.32 18.36
CA ASN A 164 10.46 -10.50 19.55
C ASN A 164 11.11 -9.14 19.24
N THR A 165 11.71 -9.01 18.06
CA THR A 165 12.31 -7.76 17.57
C THR A 165 11.28 -6.80 16.95
N TRP A 166 10.04 -7.26 16.75
CA TRP A 166 8.95 -6.44 16.20
C TRP A 166 8.23 -5.65 17.29
N THR A 167 7.61 -4.54 16.92
CA THR A 167 6.85 -3.67 17.82
C THR A 167 5.34 -3.81 17.62
N GLY A 168 4.53 -3.35 18.57
CA GLY A 168 3.07 -3.44 18.49
C GLY A 168 2.52 -4.84 18.77
N ARG A 169 3.17 -5.62 19.64
CA ARG A 169 2.76 -6.99 20.00
C ARG A 169 1.31 -7.08 20.45
N GLU A 170 0.83 -6.06 21.15
CA GLU A 170 -0.56 -5.94 21.60
C GLU A 170 -1.56 -5.91 20.43
N CYS A 171 -1.11 -5.51 19.24
CA CYS A 171 -1.89 -5.55 18.02
C CYS A 171 -1.71 -6.84 17.22
N ALA A 172 -0.91 -7.79 17.68
CA ALA A 172 -0.66 -9.07 17.01
C ALA A 172 -1.36 -10.25 17.70
N THR A 173 -2.61 -10.06 18.12
CA THR A 173 -3.39 -11.05 18.87
C THR A 173 -4.06 -12.08 17.95
N GLY A 174 -3.53 -13.30 17.91
CA GLY A 174 -4.22 -14.52 17.47
C GLY A 174 -4.65 -14.63 15.99
N GLY A 175 -4.49 -13.57 15.20
CA GLY A 175 -4.79 -13.56 13.77
C GLY A 175 -3.59 -13.91 12.89
N ARG A 176 -3.86 -14.06 11.58
CA ARG A 176 -2.79 -14.24 10.58
C ARG A 176 -1.92 -12.98 10.50
N LEU A 177 -0.62 -13.18 10.35
CA LEU A 177 0.35 -12.11 10.15
C LEU A 177 0.70 -12.02 8.68
N TRP A 178 0.83 -10.80 8.16
CA TRP A 178 1.25 -10.53 6.80
C TRP A 178 2.35 -9.49 6.79
N MET A 179 3.55 -9.89 6.40
CA MET A 179 4.64 -8.97 6.17
C MET A 179 4.39 -8.17 4.89
N VAL A 180 4.31 -6.85 5.04
CA VAL A 180 3.98 -5.95 3.95
C VAL A 180 5.14 -5.85 2.97
N GLY A 181 4.84 -6.08 1.69
CA GLY A 181 5.71 -5.84 0.55
C GLY A 181 5.34 -4.54 -0.19
N GLY A 182 5.32 -4.59 -1.52
CA GLY A 182 4.92 -3.44 -2.34
C GLY A 182 3.44 -3.07 -2.21
N ILE A 183 3.10 -1.79 -2.08
CA ILE A 183 1.71 -1.32 -1.97
C ILE A 183 1.29 -0.63 -3.25
N SER A 184 0.13 -1.00 -3.78
CA SER A 184 -0.48 -0.32 -4.92
C SER A 184 -1.95 -0.02 -4.61
N ALA A 185 -2.34 1.24 -4.82
CA ALA A 185 -3.75 1.58 -4.90
C ALA A 185 -4.30 1.01 -6.21
N ARG A 186 -5.43 0.29 -6.15
CA ARG A 186 -6.15 -0.03 -7.39
C ARG A 186 -6.60 1.32 -8.00
N ARG A 187 -6.16 1.55 -9.23
CA ARG A 187 -6.56 2.70 -10.04
C ARG A 187 -7.96 2.47 -10.60
#